data_AF-A0A2D7XCA1-F1
#
_entry.id   AF-A0A2D7XCA1-F1
#
_cell.length_a   1.000
_cell.length_b   1.000
_cell.length_c   1.000
_cell.angle_alpha   90.00
_cell.angle_beta   90.00
_cell.angle_gamma   90.00
#
_symmetry.space_group_name_H-M   'P 1'
#
loop_
_entity.id
_entity.type
_entity.pdbx_description
1 polymer ?
#
loop_
_entity_poly.entity_id
_entity_poly.type
_entity_poly.pdbx_seq_one_letter_code
_entity_poly.pdbx_strand_id
1 'polypeptide(L)'
;MSRYDTDNTLLLEMLGKGGGHNIFTTAAQTGKDYYAVHFVKQSVIASITVANADGDSLLQTTIPAGTTIFLRITAITLTSGLAIGYRETDGDTTA
;
A
#
# COMPACT_ATOMS: atom_id res chain seq x y z
N MET A 1 -3.56 -7.96 19.45
CA MET A 1 -4.75 -8.66 18.93
C MET A 1 -5.91 -7.70 19.12
N SER A 2 -6.40 -7.09 18.02
CA SER A 2 -7.49 -6.09 18.08
C SER A 2 -8.75 -6.74 18.64
N ARG A 3 -9.57 -5.95 19.34
CA ARG A 3 -10.70 -6.44 20.15
C ARG A 3 -11.96 -6.72 19.31
N TYR A 4 -11.85 -6.57 17.99
CA TYR A 4 -12.95 -6.50 17.02
C TYR A 4 -12.80 -7.48 15.85
N ASP A 5 -12.17 -8.63 16.05
CA ASP A 5 -11.94 -9.69 15.05
C ASP A 5 -13.23 -10.45 14.64
N THR A 6 -14.38 -9.78 14.68
CA THR A 6 -15.71 -10.32 14.32
C THR A 6 -16.44 -9.44 13.29
N ASP A 7 -16.02 -8.19 13.13
CA ASP A 7 -16.54 -7.29 12.11
C ASP A 7 -15.52 -7.24 10.98
N ASN A 8 -15.92 -7.47 9.73
CA ASN A 8 -15.07 -7.52 8.53
C ASN A 8 -14.33 -6.18 8.21
N THR A 9 -14.01 -5.35 9.19
CA THR A 9 -13.38 -4.04 9.11
C THR A 9 -12.11 -4.08 8.27
N LEU A 10 -11.19 -5.02 8.53
CA LEU A 10 -9.95 -5.16 7.75
C LEU A 10 -10.24 -5.43 6.26
N LEU A 11 -11.22 -6.30 5.97
CA LEU A 11 -11.65 -6.62 4.60
C LEU A 11 -12.31 -5.42 3.91
N LEU A 12 -13.01 -4.56 4.67
CA LEU A 12 -13.61 -3.34 4.17
C LEU A 12 -12.56 -2.24 3.90
N GLU A 13 -11.53 -2.13 4.73
CA GLU A 13 -10.42 -1.20 4.54
C GLU A 13 -9.60 -1.52 3.28
N MET A 14 -9.45 -2.80 2.93
CA MET A 14 -8.88 -3.23 1.64
C MET A 14 -9.67 -2.70 0.43
N LEU A 15 -10.96 -2.42 0.60
CA LEU A 15 -11.84 -1.85 -0.42
C LEU A 15 -11.94 -0.31 -0.35
N GLY A 16 -11.08 0.33 0.44
CA GLY A 16 -11.07 1.79 0.60
C GLY A 16 -12.15 2.31 1.55
N LYS A 17 -12.80 1.43 2.31
CA LYS A 17 -13.74 1.83 3.38
C LYS A 17 -12.94 2.01 4.67
N GLY A 18 -12.20 3.12 4.71
CA GLY A 18 -11.31 3.54 5.81
C GLY A 18 -10.82 4.98 5.62
N GLY A 19 -10.03 5.48 6.57
CA GLY A 19 -9.38 6.79 6.49
C GLY A 19 -7.90 6.68 6.10
N GLY A 20 -7.27 7.79 5.70
CA GLY A 20 -5.81 7.85 5.53
C GLY A 20 -5.24 7.16 4.28
N HIS A 21 -6.10 6.68 3.37
CA HIS A 21 -5.68 6.32 2.01
C HIS A 21 -5.10 7.53 1.30
N ASN A 22 -4.12 7.32 0.42
CA ASN A 22 -3.47 8.41 -0.28
C ASN A 22 -3.20 8.10 -1.74
N ILE A 23 -3.26 9.16 -2.54
CA ILE A 23 -2.91 9.14 -3.95
C ILE A 23 -1.54 9.79 -4.04
N PHE A 24 -0.56 9.08 -4.60
CA PHE A 24 0.83 9.53 -4.63
C PHE A 24 1.47 9.28 -5.99
N THR A 25 2.50 10.08 -6.27
CA THR A 25 3.33 9.98 -7.47
C THR A 25 4.77 9.66 -7.05
N THR A 26 5.71 10.57 -7.25
CA THR A 26 7.15 10.35 -7.00
C THR A 26 7.58 10.67 -5.56
N ALA A 27 6.69 11.25 -4.75
CA ALA A 27 6.96 11.49 -3.35
C ALA A 27 7.10 10.17 -2.59
N ALA A 28 8.19 10.02 -1.83
CA ALA A 28 8.43 8.83 -1.01
C ALA A 28 7.33 8.66 0.05
N GLN A 29 6.70 7.48 0.06
CA GLN A 29 5.75 7.08 1.08
C GLN A 29 6.50 6.24 2.10
N THR A 30 6.72 6.78 3.31
CA THR A 30 7.45 6.11 4.39
C THR A 30 6.58 6.01 5.65
N GLY A 31 6.83 5.00 6.49
CA GLY A 31 6.06 4.77 7.71
C GLY A 31 4.57 4.52 7.44
N LYS A 32 4.25 3.96 6.26
CA LYS A 32 2.90 3.61 5.87
C LYS A 32 2.62 2.16 6.24
N ASP A 33 1.36 1.77 6.12
CA ASP A 33 0.97 0.37 6.25
C ASP A 33 -0.15 0.14 5.23
N TYR A 34 0.24 -0.09 3.98
CA TYR A 34 -0.71 -0.31 2.89
C TYR A 34 -1.05 -1.78 2.79
N TYR A 35 -2.34 -2.09 2.69
CA TYR A 35 -2.86 -3.40 2.30
C TYR A 35 -2.69 -3.65 0.81
N ALA A 36 -2.90 -2.61 0.02
CA ALA A 36 -2.87 -2.69 -1.42
C ALA A 36 -2.37 -1.39 -2.00
N VAL A 37 -1.66 -1.51 -3.12
CA VAL A 37 -1.28 -0.37 -3.97
C VAL A 37 -1.83 -0.62 -5.36
N HIS A 38 -2.71 0.28 -5.81
CA HIS A 38 -3.27 0.25 -7.16
C HIS A 38 -2.57 1.27 -8.07
N PHE A 39 -2.03 0.81 -9.19
CA PHE A 39 -1.31 1.65 -10.15
C PHE A 39 -2.26 2.14 -11.25
N VAL A 40 -2.65 3.41 -11.19
CA VAL A 40 -3.58 4.02 -12.15
C VAL A 40 -2.92 4.26 -13.51
N LYS A 41 -1.62 4.57 -13.49
CA LYS A 41 -0.78 4.71 -14.69
C LYS A 41 0.38 3.73 -14.60
N GLN A 42 0.99 3.40 -15.75
CA GLN A 42 2.26 2.70 -15.77
C GLN A 42 3.24 3.44 -14.86
N SER A 43 3.78 2.70 -13.90
CA SER A 43 4.59 3.26 -12.82
C SER A 43 5.89 2.48 -12.69
N VAL A 44 6.96 3.18 -12.35
CA VAL A 44 8.29 2.59 -12.14
C VAL A 44 8.59 2.67 -10.65
N ILE A 45 8.73 1.52 -9.99
CA ILE A 45 9.05 1.44 -8.56
C ILE A 45 10.55 1.60 -8.40
N ALA A 46 10.98 2.64 -7.69
CA ALA A 46 12.38 2.89 -7.36
C ALA A 46 12.81 2.06 -6.14
N SER A 47 11.94 2.03 -5.13
CA SER A 47 12.13 1.23 -3.92
C SER A 47 10.78 0.86 -3.34
N ILE A 48 10.73 -0.30 -2.71
CA ILE A 48 9.56 -0.80 -2.01
C ILE A 48 10.05 -1.59 -0.81
N THR A 49 9.31 -1.53 0.28
CA THR A 49 9.55 -2.34 1.48
C THR A 49 8.24 -2.99 1.85
N VAL A 50 8.27 -4.32 1.93
CA VAL A 50 7.10 -5.13 2.26
C VAL A 50 7.39 -5.83 3.59
N ALA A 51 6.50 -5.67 4.56
CA ALA A 51 6.60 -6.45 5.78
C ALA A 51 6.12 -7.88 5.53
N ASN A 52 6.77 -8.85 6.18
CA ASN A 52 6.42 -10.27 6.14
C ASN A 52 6.51 -10.92 4.74
N ALA A 53 7.34 -10.38 3.86
CA ALA A 53 7.69 -10.98 2.57
C ALA A 53 9.19 -10.85 2.32
N ASP A 54 9.78 -11.83 1.65
CA ASP A 54 11.16 -11.79 1.17
C ASP A 54 11.20 -11.44 -0.32
N GLY A 55 12.28 -10.82 -0.77
CA GLY A 55 12.50 -10.55 -2.20
C GLY A 55 11.71 -9.36 -2.75
N ASP A 56 11.28 -8.42 -1.90
CA ASP A 56 10.59 -7.17 -2.27
C ASP A 56 11.38 -6.35 -3.32
N SER A 57 12.71 -6.46 -3.34
CA SER A 57 13.57 -5.85 -4.36
C SER A 57 13.25 -6.29 -5.79
N LEU A 58 12.69 -7.50 -6.00
CA LEU A 58 12.27 -7.96 -7.33
C LEU A 58 11.06 -7.18 -7.88
N LEU A 59 10.32 -6.49 -7.01
CA LEU A 59 9.21 -5.61 -7.40
C LEU A 59 9.70 -4.20 -7.81
N GLN A 60 11.00 -3.91 -7.75
CA GLN A 60 11.60 -2.66 -8.25
C GLN A 60 11.67 -2.69 -9.80
N THR A 61 10.49 -2.68 -10.40
CA THR A 61 10.32 -2.82 -11.85
C THR A 61 9.25 -1.86 -12.37
N THR A 62 9.01 -1.94 -13.67
CA THR A 62 7.91 -1.23 -14.33
C THR A 62 6.63 -2.04 -14.17
N ILE A 63 5.65 -1.46 -13.49
CA ILE A 63 4.32 -2.04 -13.30
C ILE A 63 3.35 -1.40 -14.31
N PRO A 64 2.62 -2.21 -15.09
CA PRO A 64 1.64 -1.69 -16.04
C PRO A 64 0.44 -1.06 -15.32
N ALA A 65 -0.24 -0.15 -16.02
CA ALA A 65 -1.46 0.49 -15.51
C ALA A 65 -2.55 -0.56 -15.24
N GLY A 66 -3.35 -0.34 -14.20
CA GLY A 66 -4.43 -1.23 -13.77
C GLY A 66 -3.99 -2.35 -12.83
N THR A 67 -2.70 -2.51 -12.58
CA THR A 67 -2.20 -3.54 -11.66
C THR A 67 -2.47 -3.14 -10.21
N THR A 68 -2.88 -4.10 -9.38
CA THR A 68 -2.95 -3.94 -7.92
C THR A 68 -2.04 -4.97 -7.27
N ILE A 69 -1.17 -4.51 -6.37
CA ILE A 69 -0.34 -5.39 -5.54
C ILE A 69 -1.01 -5.49 -4.18
N PHE A 70 -1.27 -6.73 -3.73
CA PHE A 70 -1.83 -7.03 -2.40
C PHE A 70 -0.72 -7.56 -1.50
N LEU A 71 -0.10 -6.68 -0.75
CA LEU A 71 1.01 -6.95 0.15
C LEU A 71 1.03 -5.87 1.23
N ARG A 72 1.57 -6.20 2.41
CA ARG A 72 1.77 -5.22 3.48
C ARG A 72 2.94 -4.30 3.17
N ILE A 73 2.70 -3.23 2.43
CA ILE A 73 3.75 -2.30 1.96
C ILE A 73 3.94 -1.19 2.99
N THR A 74 5.12 -1.14 3.60
CA THR A 74 5.44 -0.16 4.65
C THR A 74 6.14 1.09 4.13
N ALA A 75 6.83 0.95 2.99
CA ALA A 75 7.39 2.07 2.25
C ALA A 75 7.39 1.81 0.74
N ILE A 76 7.18 2.86 -0.05
CA ILE A 76 7.25 2.80 -1.51
C ILE A 76 7.64 4.15 -2.09
N THR A 77 8.54 4.13 -3.08
CA THR A 77 8.94 5.32 -3.86
C THR A 77 8.83 4.99 -5.34
N LEU A 78 8.18 5.88 -6.11
CA LEU A 78 8.07 5.75 -7.56
C LEU A 78 9.04 6.72 -8.25
N THR A 79 9.71 6.27 -9.30
CA THR A 79 10.47 7.15 -10.20
C THR A 79 9.53 7.92 -11.13
N SER A 80 8.43 7.30 -11.53
CA SER A 80 7.35 7.92 -12.30
C SER A 80 6.06 7.14 -12.15
N GLY A 81 4.92 7.78 -12.40
CA GLY A 81 3.60 7.15 -12.39
C GLY A 81 2.62 7.79 -11.42
N LEU A 82 1.53 7.06 -11.15
CA LEU A 82 0.46 7.45 -10.25
C LEU A 82 -0.12 6.20 -9.60
N ALA A 83 -0.13 6.17 -8.27
CA ALA A 83 -0.64 5.06 -7.50
C ALA A 83 -1.57 5.51 -6.36
N ILE A 84 -2.42 4.59 -5.93
CA ILE A 84 -3.33 4.75 -4.78
C ILE A 84 -2.92 3.72 -3.74
N GLY A 85 -2.58 4.19 -2.53
CA GLY A 85 -2.26 3.34 -1.39
C GLY A 85 -3.47 3.20 -0.46
N TYR A 86 -3.94 1.97 -0.27
CA TYR A 86 -5.01 1.64 0.65
C TYR A 86 -4.43 1.28 2.02
N ARG A 87 -4.41 2.25 2.93
CA ARG A 87 -3.89 2.10 4.29
C ARG A 87 -4.78 1.24 5.20
N GLU A 88 -4.14 0.43 6.05
CA GLU A 88 -4.73 -0.15 7.27
C GLU A 88 -4.90 0.92 8.36
N THR A 89 -6.03 0.91 9.07
CA THR A 89 -6.28 1.81 10.20
C THR A 89 -6.43 1.06 11.53
N ASP A 90 -6.91 -0.19 11.52
CA ASP A 90 -7.03 -1.04 12.72
C ASP A 90 -5.69 -1.66 13.13
N GLY A 91 -4.84 -0.84 13.75
CA GLY A 91 -3.47 -1.17 14.12
C GLY A 91 -2.59 0.08 14.32
N ASP A 92 -3.06 1.22 13.82
CA ASP A 92 -2.47 2.52 14.07
C ASP A 92 -2.77 2.98 15.51
N THR A 93 -1.81 2.80 16.42
CA THR A 93 -1.90 3.34 17.79
C THR A 93 -1.80 4.87 17.86
N THR A 94 -1.77 5.57 16.72
CA THR A 94 -1.62 7.04 16.66
C THR A 94 -2.84 7.80 16.13
N ALA A 95 -4.03 7.19 16.20
CA ALA A 95 -5.28 7.96 16.14
C ALA A 95 -5.52 8.77 17.43
#